data_AF-A0A669E635-F1
#
_entry.id   AF-A0A669E635-F1
#
_cell.length_a   1.000
_cell.length_b   1.000
_cell.length_c   1.000
_cell.angle_alpha   90.00
_cell.angle_beta   90.00
_cell.angle_gamma   90.00
#
_symmetry.space_group_name_H-M   'P 1'
#
loop_
_entity.id
_entity.type
_entity.pdbx_description
1 polymer ?
#
loop_
_entity_poly.entity_id
_entity_poly.type
_entity_poly.pdbx_seq_one_letter_code
_entity_poly.pdbx_strand_id
1 'polypeptide(L)'
;MAVQSRWIKMFVSFILMLQFTGAHSRDLLLSFTVRDGDKVTLPCENVINNHHNCDTTTWIFTDSRGTAAVELVNHGQIKESDKSDRLSVTAECSLVIKKVTAEDVGRYTCRQFIGNPGRQQGPDAVVYLSVVHMTEQKNADEVTLSCSVSIYESVTTEDNKEQLFTFSTQSSGKKPGGILMSKSF
;
A
#
# COMPACT_ATOMS: atom_id res chain seq x y z
N MET A 1 20.03 -22.21 50.96
CA MET A 1 19.96 -20.86 50.37
C MET A 1 18.74 -20.79 49.48
N ALA A 2 17.74 -19.98 49.84
CA ALA A 2 16.74 -19.43 48.92
C ALA A 2 15.96 -18.34 49.67
N VAL A 3 16.54 -17.13 49.77
CA VAL A 3 15.77 -15.96 50.19
C VAL A 3 14.88 -15.61 49.00
N GLN A 4 13.64 -16.07 49.04
CA GLN A 4 12.65 -15.67 48.03
C GLN A 4 12.27 -14.23 48.34
N SER A 5 13.06 -13.29 47.81
CA SER A 5 12.87 -11.86 48.05
C SER A 5 11.50 -11.44 47.52
N ARG A 6 10.64 -11.01 48.44
CA ARG A 6 9.31 -10.44 48.17
C ARG A 6 9.36 -9.31 47.14
N TRP A 7 10.51 -8.66 47.05
CA TRP A 7 10.80 -7.61 46.08
C TRP A 7 10.93 -8.14 44.66
N ILE A 8 11.55 -9.32 44.45
CA ILE A 8 11.65 -9.95 43.13
C ILE A 8 10.26 -10.27 42.59
N LYS A 9 9.35 -10.78 43.42
CA LYS A 9 7.95 -11.03 43.02
C LYS A 9 7.22 -9.75 42.61
N MET A 10 7.47 -8.64 43.30
CA MET A 10 6.89 -7.34 42.97
C MET A 10 7.45 -6.78 41.65
N PHE A 11 8.77 -6.86 41.44
CA PHE A 11 9.41 -6.44 40.19
C PHE A 11 8.95 -7.29 39.00
N VAL A 12 8.82 -8.61 39.17
CA VAL A 12 8.31 -9.51 38.11
C VAL A 12 6.86 -9.17 37.76
N SER A 13 6.01 -8.88 38.75
CA SER A 13 4.62 -8.45 38.51
C SER A 13 4.55 -7.11 37.77
N PHE A 14 5.40 -6.15 38.13
CA PHE A 14 5.47 -4.84 37.48
C PHE A 14 5.96 -4.94 36.02
N ILE A 15 6.98 -5.78 35.75
CA ILE A 15 7.44 -6.10 34.40
C ILE A 15 6.31 -6.76 33.59
N LEU A 16 5.52 -7.66 34.19
CA LEU A 16 4.40 -8.32 33.52
C LEU A 16 3.26 -7.36 33.13
N MET A 17 3.00 -6.35 33.97
CA MET A 17 2.05 -5.28 33.66
C MET A 17 2.56 -4.31 32.58
N LEU A 18 3.87 -4.09 32.50
CA LEU A 18 4.52 -3.26 31.46
C LEU A 18 4.45 -3.90 30.05
N GLN A 19 4.28 -5.23 29.95
CA GLN A 19 4.07 -5.91 28.66
C GLN A 19 2.68 -5.64 28.06
N PHE A 20 1.73 -5.10 28.84
CA PHE A 20 0.44 -4.64 28.34
C PHE A 20 0.46 -3.15 27.99
N THR A 21 1.53 -2.69 27.34
CA THR A 21 1.36 -1.60 26.40
C THR A 21 0.88 -2.23 25.10
N GLY A 22 -0.38 -2.66 25.09
CA GLY A 22 -1.08 -2.94 23.85
C GLY A 22 -1.08 -1.64 23.07
N ALA A 23 -0.12 -1.49 22.16
CA ALA A 23 -0.13 -0.43 21.18
C ALA A 23 -1.41 -0.62 20.36
N HIS A 24 -2.49 0.05 20.77
CA HIS A 24 -3.60 0.37 19.90
C HIS A 24 -3.13 1.44 18.89
N SER A 25 -2.03 1.18 18.20
CA SER A 25 -1.65 1.91 16.99
C SER A 25 -2.31 1.19 15.81
N ARG A 26 -3.64 1.32 15.71
CA ARG A 26 -4.43 0.79 14.59
C ARG A 26 -4.51 1.76 13.40
N ASP A 27 -3.62 2.75 13.33
CA ASP A 27 -3.37 3.50 12.12
C ASP A 27 -2.15 2.91 11.42
N LEU A 28 -2.23 1.63 11.04
CA LEU A 28 -1.20 0.99 10.23
C LEU A 28 -1.37 1.51 8.80
N LEU A 29 -0.77 2.66 8.49
CA LEU A 29 -0.71 3.17 7.13
C LEU A 29 0.14 2.22 6.29
N LEU A 30 -0.52 1.38 5.51
CA LEU A 30 0.14 0.47 4.58
C LEU A 30 0.46 1.23 3.29
N SER A 31 1.70 1.12 2.82
CA SER A 31 2.12 1.67 1.54
C SER A 31 2.63 0.54 0.65
N PHE A 32 2.17 0.51 -0.58
CA PHE A 32 2.60 -0.43 -1.61
C PHE A 32 3.22 0.35 -2.76
N THR A 33 4.38 -0.11 -3.21
CA THR A 33 5.04 0.42 -4.40
C THR A 33 5.12 -0.72 -5.41
N VAL A 34 4.47 -0.55 -6.56
CA VAL A 34 4.36 -1.56 -7.61
C VAL A 34 4.86 -1.01 -8.93
N ARG A 35 5.43 -1.85 -9.79
CA ARG A 35 5.84 -1.42 -11.13
C ARG A 35 4.63 -1.25 -12.04
N ASP A 36 4.71 -0.27 -12.94
CA ASP A 36 3.76 -0.12 -14.04
C ASP A 36 3.62 -1.44 -14.83
N GLY A 37 2.36 -1.83 -15.08
CA GLY A 37 1.99 -3.09 -15.73
C GLY A 37 1.90 -4.32 -14.81
N ASP A 38 2.45 -4.27 -13.59
CA ASP A 38 2.43 -5.41 -12.67
C ASP A 38 1.06 -5.58 -11.97
N LYS A 39 0.92 -6.67 -11.23
CA LYS A 39 -0.26 -6.98 -10.40
C LYS A 39 0.04 -6.66 -8.94
N VAL A 40 -0.94 -6.08 -8.24
CA VAL A 40 -0.87 -5.88 -6.78
C VAL A 40 -2.10 -6.46 -6.08
N THR A 41 -1.93 -6.91 -4.83
CA THR A 41 -3.00 -7.33 -3.93
C THR A 41 -2.94 -6.47 -2.67
N LEU A 42 -3.96 -5.64 -2.47
CA LEU A 42 -4.08 -4.73 -1.33
C LEU A 42 -4.88 -5.43 -0.21
N PRO A 43 -4.28 -5.66 0.96
CA PRO A 43 -4.94 -6.38 2.04
C PRO A 43 -6.01 -5.51 2.70
N CYS A 44 -7.12 -6.12 3.10
CA CYS A 44 -8.07 -5.52 4.04
C CYS A 44 -7.80 -6.08 5.44
N GLU A 45 -6.97 -5.42 6.25
CA GLU A 45 -6.58 -5.95 7.56
C GLU A 45 -7.72 -6.05 8.60
N ASN A 46 -8.85 -5.38 8.32
CA ASN A 46 -10.00 -5.34 9.22
C ASN A 46 -11.09 -6.37 8.88
N VAL A 47 -10.81 -7.41 8.09
CA VAL A 47 -11.82 -8.43 7.74
C VAL A 47 -12.47 -9.04 9.00
N ILE A 48 -13.80 -9.10 8.99
CA ILE A 48 -14.57 -9.70 10.09
C ILE A 48 -14.46 -11.22 9.97
N ASN A 49 -13.86 -11.85 10.98
CA ASN A 49 -13.80 -13.30 11.10
C ASN A 49 -15.22 -13.90 10.94
N ASN A 50 -15.35 -14.92 10.10
CA ASN A 50 -16.58 -15.66 9.74
C ASN A 50 -17.43 -15.10 8.57
N HIS A 51 -17.02 -14.02 7.89
CA HIS A 51 -17.67 -13.56 6.65
C HIS A 51 -16.78 -13.87 5.43
N HIS A 52 -16.77 -15.14 5.03
CA HIS A 52 -15.88 -15.66 3.96
C HIS A 52 -16.30 -15.28 2.53
N ASN A 53 -17.42 -14.59 2.36
CA ASN A 53 -17.97 -14.16 1.07
C ASN A 53 -17.77 -12.66 0.80
N CYS A 54 -17.09 -11.93 1.68
CA CYS A 54 -16.79 -10.50 1.54
C CYS A 54 -18.02 -9.61 1.40
N ASP A 55 -19.22 -10.09 1.75
CA ASP A 55 -20.48 -9.34 1.67
C ASP A 55 -20.49 -8.12 2.59
N THR A 56 -19.66 -8.10 3.62
CA THR A 56 -19.46 -6.94 4.50
C THR A 56 -18.46 -5.93 3.96
N THR A 57 -17.70 -6.26 2.91
CA THR A 57 -16.51 -5.50 2.49
C THR A 57 -16.82 -4.51 1.38
N THR A 58 -16.44 -3.25 1.58
CA THR A 58 -16.49 -2.19 0.57
C THR A 58 -15.11 -1.58 0.39
N TRP A 59 -14.68 -1.40 -0.86
CA TRP A 59 -13.43 -0.73 -1.21
C TRP A 59 -13.72 0.61 -1.88
N ILE A 60 -13.09 1.66 -1.35
CA ILE A 60 -13.24 3.04 -1.81
C ILE A 60 -11.87 3.56 -2.26
N PHE A 61 -11.80 4.10 -3.47
CA PHE A 61 -10.62 4.70 -4.05
C PHE A 61 -10.72 6.22 -4.05
N THR A 62 -9.61 6.88 -3.72
CA THR A 62 -9.44 8.33 -3.86
C THR A 62 -8.14 8.57 -4.62
N ASP A 63 -8.26 9.20 -5.79
CA ASP A 63 -7.10 9.51 -6.61
C ASP A 63 -6.27 10.67 -6.02
N SER A 64 -5.03 10.81 -6.49
CA SER A 64 -4.13 11.89 -6.07
C SER A 64 -4.56 13.28 -6.54
N ARG A 65 -5.53 13.39 -7.45
CA ARG A 65 -5.98 14.66 -8.05
C ARG A 65 -7.10 15.33 -7.25
N GLY A 66 -7.48 14.76 -6.11
CA GLY A 66 -8.52 15.33 -5.23
C GLY A 66 -9.93 15.16 -5.80
N THR A 67 -10.14 14.18 -6.68
CA THR A 67 -11.48 13.82 -7.16
C THR A 67 -12.33 13.20 -6.06
N ALA A 68 -13.66 13.21 -6.26
CA ALA A 68 -14.57 12.55 -5.33
C ALA A 68 -14.24 11.05 -5.20
N ALA A 69 -14.30 10.53 -3.98
CA ALA A 69 -14.02 9.12 -3.73
C ALA A 69 -15.01 8.21 -4.46
N VAL A 70 -14.50 7.13 -5.06
CA VAL A 70 -15.28 6.18 -5.87
C VAL A 70 -15.27 4.81 -5.22
N GLU A 71 -16.44 4.18 -5.10
CA GLU A 71 -16.55 2.78 -4.70
C GLU A 71 -16.12 1.85 -5.84
N LEU A 72 -15.07 1.07 -5.60
CA LEU A 72 -14.61 0.04 -6.54
C LEU A 72 -15.28 -1.31 -6.28
N VAL A 73 -15.55 -1.60 -5.01
CA VAL A 73 -16.22 -2.83 -4.56
C VAL A 73 -17.28 -2.45 -3.57
N ASN A 74 -18.50 -2.94 -3.75
CA ASN A 74 -19.62 -2.75 -2.83
C ASN A 74 -20.11 -4.11 -2.36
N HIS A 75 -20.03 -4.37 -1.05
CA HIS A 75 -20.44 -5.65 -0.44
C HIS A 75 -19.85 -6.87 -1.16
N GLY A 76 -18.54 -6.84 -1.43
CA GLY A 76 -17.80 -7.90 -2.11
C GLY A 76 -17.95 -7.96 -3.64
N GLN A 77 -18.83 -7.15 -4.22
CA GLN A 77 -19.08 -7.12 -5.67
C GLN A 77 -18.33 -5.97 -6.34
N ILE A 78 -17.60 -6.24 -7.42
CA ILE A 78 -16.94 -5.20 -8.22
C ILE A 78 -18.02 -4.30 -8.83
N LYS A 79 -17.83 -2.98 -8.71
CA LYS A 79 -18.69 -2.00 -9.35
C LYS A 79 -18.24 -1.77 -10.80
N GLU A 80 -19.21 -1.78 -11.71
CA GLU A 80 -18.98 -1.48 -13.12
C GLU A 80 -18.35 -0.10 -13.30
N SER A 81 -17.20 -0.09 -13.98
CA SER A 81 -16.36 1.08 -14.25
C SER A 81 -15.35 0.73 -15.34
N ASP A 82 -14.65 1.73 -15.85
CA ASP A 82 -13.49 1.59 -16.75
C ASP A 82 -12.36 0.73 -16.16
N LYS A 83 -12.29 0.61 -14.83
CA LYS A 83 -11.31 -0.23 -14.12
C LYS A 83 -11.81 -1.65 -13.83
N SER A 84 -13.10 -1.93 -13.93
CA SER A 84 -13.74 -3.17 -13.43
C SER A 84 -13.11 -4.47 -13.98
N ASP A 85 -12.81 -4.52 -15.29
CA ASP A 85 -12.25 -5.70 -15.98
C ASP A 85 -10.93 -6.23 -15.40
N ARG A 86 -10.18 -5.36 -14.71
CA ARG A 86 -8.87 -5.68 -14.13
C ARG A 86 -8.89 -5.80 -12.61
N LEU A 87 -10.04 -5.61 -11.97
CA LEU A 87 -10.23 -5.77 -10.53
C LEU A 87 -10.73 -7.18 -10.19
N SER A 88 -10.35 -7.67 -9.01
CA SER A 88 -10.96 -8.86 -8.40
C SER A 88 -10.80 -8.81 -6.89
N VAL A 89 -11.61 -9.60 -6.17
CA VAL A 89 -11.55 -9.71 -4.70
C VAL A 89 -11.11 -11.13 -4.35
N THR A 90 -10.15 -11.26 -3.43
CA THR A 90 -9.72 -12.59 -2.93
C THR A 90 -10.72 -13.17 -1.93
N ALA A 91 -10.54 -14.43 -1.54
CA ALA A 91 -11.36 -15.05 -0.49
C ALA A 91 -11.21 -14.35 0.88
N GLU A 92 -10.08 -13.68 1.10
CA GLU A 92 -9.76 -12.86 2.28
C GLU A 92 -10.12 -11.38 2.06
N CYS A 93 -10.99 -11.07 1.09
CA CYS A 93 -11.53 -9.74 0.83
C CYS A 93 -10.49 -8.66 0.46
N SER A 94 -9.31 -9.11 0.06
CA SER A 94 -8.24 -8.24 -0.43
C SER A 94 -8.54 -7.81 -1.87
N LEU A 95 -8.23 -6.55 -2.20
CA LEU A 95 -8.45 -6.01 -3.55
C LEU A 95 -7.25 -6.35 -4.44
N VAL A 96 -7.50 -7.01 -5.56
CA VAL A 96 -6.48 -7.29 -6.58
C VAL A 96 -6.67 -6.33 -7.75
N ILE A 97 -5.58 -5.70 -8.17
CA ILE A 97 -5.52 -4.84 -9.36
C ILE A 97 -4.50 -5.47 -10.31
N LYS A 98 -4.96 -5.87 -11.50
CA LYS A 98 -4.09 -6.36 -12.58
C LYS A 98 -3.69 -5.21 -13.49
N LYS A 99 -2.49 -5.27 -14.07
CA LYS A 99 -1.98 -4.24 -15.00
C LYS A 99 -2.11 -2.84 -14.39
N VAL A 100 -1.41 -2.62 -13.29
CA VAL A 100 -1.40 -1.34 -12.58
C VAL A 100 -0.84 -0.25 -13.49
N THR A 101 -1.41 0.96 -13.40
CA THR A 101 -1.02 2.13 -14.19
C THR A 101 -0.88 3.36 -13.30
N ALA A 102 -0.36 4.46 -13.84
CA ALA A 102 -0.28 5.74 -13.12
C ALA A 102 -1.63 6.22 -12.55
N GLU A 103 -2.75 5.86 -13.18
CA GLU A 103 -4.11 6.25 -12.74
C GLU A 103 -4.58 5.51 -11.49
N ASP A 104 -3.84 4.50 -11.05
CA ASP A 104 -4.13 3.73 -9.84
C ASP A 104 -3.41 4.24 -8.61
N VAL A 105 -2.52 5.22 -8.78
CA VAL A 105 -1.87 5.92 -7.68
C VAL A 105 -2.95 6.60 -6.85
N GLY A 106 -3.01 6.26 -5.57
CA GLY A 106 -4.06 6.78 -4.71
C GLY A 106 -4.18 6.11 -3.36
N ARG A 107 -5.19 6.59 -2.62
CA ARG A 107 -5.60 6.05 -1.33
C ARG A 107 -6.75 5.07 -1.54
N TYR A 108 -6.56 3.84 -1.07
CA TYR A 108 -7.56 2.78 -1.06
C TYR A 108 -8.02 2.55 0.37
N THR A 109 -9.32 2.55 0.58
CA THR A 109 -9.96 2.41 1.89
C THR A 109 -10.84 1.18 1.88
N CYS A 110 -10.52 0.20 2.71
CA CYS A 110 -11.40 -0.92 2.99
C CYS A 110 -12.29 -0.60 4.20
N ARG A 111 -13.60 -0.75 4.01
CA ARG A 111 -14.63 -0.60 5.05
C ARG A 111 -15.40 -1.89 5.22
N GLN A 112 -15.80 -2.15 6.46
CA GLN A 112 -16.59 -3.32 6.83
C GLN A 112 -17.94 -2.88 7.37
N PHE A 113 -19.03 -3.43 6.83
CA PHE A 113 -20.41 -3.15 7.25
C PHE A 113 -21.11 -4.43 7.71
N ILE A 114 -21.76 -4.41 8.87
CA ILE A 114 -22.53 -5.55 9.40
C ILE A 114 -24.01 -5.16 9.55
N GLY A 115 -24.89 -6.11 9.23
CA GLY A 115 -26.34 -6.02 9.49
C GLY A 115 -27.14 -5.44 8.34
N ASN A 116 -28.45 -5.29 8.55
CA ASN A 116 -29.37 -4.67 7.59
C ASN A 116 -30.34 -3.71 8.32
N PRO A 117 -30.22 -2.39 8.15
CA PRO A 117 -29.23 -1.68 7.34
C PRO A 117 -27.81 -1.81 7.91
N GLY A 118 -26.82 -1.87 7.01
CA GLY A 118 -25.42 -2.07 7.37
C GLY A 118 -24.86 -0.92 8.21
N ARG A 119 -24.22 -1.25 9.33
CA ARG A 119 -23.46 -0.30 10.15
C ARG A 119 -21.97 -0.58 9.99
N GLN A 120 -21.18 0.48 9.87
CA GLN A 120 -19.74 0.34 9.80
C GLN A 120 -19.22 -0.30 11.10
N GLN A 121 -18.39 -1.33 10.95
CA GLN A 121 -17.76 -2.06 12.03
C GLN A 121 -16.26 -1.73 12.05
N GLY A 122 -15.81 -1.09 13.14
CA GLY A 122 -14.40 -0.79 13.35
C GLY A 122 -13.84 0.32 12.44
N PRO A 123 -12.53 0.61 12.58
CA PRO A 123 -11.86 1.64 11.79
C PRO A 123 -11.71 1.21 10.32
N ASP A 124 -11.47 2.19 9.46
CA ASP A 124 -11.09 1.96 8.07
C ASP A 124 -9.70 1.30 8.00
N ALA A 125 -9.49 0.35 7.10
CA ALA A 125 -8.14 -0.09 6.72
C ALA A 125 -7.70 0.72 5.50
N VAL A 126 -6.55 1.39 5.59
CA VAL A 126 -6.10 2.35 4.59
C VAL A 126 -4.80 1.89 3.96
N VAL A 127 -4.77 1.87 2.63
CA VAL A 127 -3.60 1.48 1.84
C VAL A 127 -3.30 2.57 0.81
N TYR A 128 -2.06 3.03 0.75
CA TYR A 128 -1.56 3.92 -0.30
C TYR A 128 -0.85 3.12 -1.37
N LEU A 129 -1.20 3.35 -2.63
CA LEU A 129 -0.54 2.74 -3.77
C LEU A 129 0.29 3.78 -4.52
N SER A 130 1.56 3.47 -4.71
CA SER A 130 2.53 4.20 -5.54
C SER A 130 2.96 3.33 -6.71
N VAL A 131 3.27 3.96 -7.84
CA VAL A 131 3.61 3.25 -9.09
C VAL A 131 4.99 3.66 -9.58
N VAL A 132 5.81 2.67 -9.92
CA VAL A 132 7.15 2.86 -10.47
C VAL A 132 7.10 2.73 -11.99
N HIS A 133 7.47 3.78 -12.70
CA HIS A 133 7.64 3.77 -14.14
C HIS A 133 9.12 3.62 -14.46
N MET A 134 9.45 2.73 -15.40
CA MET A 134 10.82 2.53 -15.83
C MET A 134 10.89 2.53 -17.35
N THR A 135 11.73 3.40 -17.90
CA THR A 135 11.97 3.53 -19.33
C THR A 135 13.42 3.19 -19.64
N GLU A 136 13.64 2.46 -20.73
CA GLU A 136 14.96 2.15 -21.25
C GLU A 136 15.17 2.90 -22.57
N GLN A 137 16.29 3.60 -22.67
CA GLN A 137 16.73 4.26 -23.90
C GLN A 137 18.11 3.71 -24.29
N LYS A 138 18.25 3.31 -25.56
CA LYS A 138 19.52 2.83 -26.12
C LYS A 138 20.08 3.86 -27.08
N ASN A 139 21.26 4.37 -26.78
CA ASN A 139 21.99 5.31 -27.63
C ASN A 139 23.38 4.74 -27.91
N ALA A 140 23.55 4.14 -29.09
CA ALA A 140 24.78 3.44 -29.49
C ALA A 140 25.23 2.38 -28.43
N ASP A 141 26.38 2.58 -27.79
CA ASP A 141 26.95 1.68 -26.77
C ASP A 141 26.50 2.04 -25.33
N GLU A 142 25.64 3.04 -25.19
CA GLU A 142 25.11 3.50 -23.91
C GLU A 142 23.65 3.09 -23.74
N VAL A 143 23.34 2.55 -22.56
CA VAL A 143 21.97 2.27 -22.13
C VAL A 143 21.65 3.15 -20.94
N THR A 144 20.63 3.98 -21.09
CA THR A 144 20.08 4.82 -20.02
C THR A 144 18.76 4.22 -19.55
N LEU A 145 18.68 3.93 -18.25
CA LEU A 145 17.47 3.51 -17.56
C LEU A 145 16.98 4.69 -16.71
N SER A 146 15.79 5.19 -17.01
CA SER A 146 15.12 6.18 -16.17
C SER A 146 14.02 5.51 -15.37
N CYS A 147 13.97 5.80 -14.08
CA CYS A 147 12.99 5.27 -13.14
C CYS A 147 12.30 6.46 -12.46
N SER A 148 10.98 6.57 -12.56
CA SER A 148 10.20 7.53 -11.78
C SER A 148 9.22 6.81 -10.87
N VAL A 149 8.89 7.45 -9.75
CA VAL A 149 7.86 6.95 -8.83
C VAL A 149 6.77 7.99 -8.70
N SER A 150 5.55 7.57 -9.00
CA SER A 150 4.31 8.34 -8.83
C SER A 150 3.73 7.99 -7.46
N ILE A 151 3.59 8.99 -6.59
CA ILE A 151 3.12 8.81 -5.19
C ILE A 151 1.80 9.54 -4.96
N TYR A 152 1.03 9.08 -3.96
CA TYR A 152 -0.14 9.81 -3.46
C TYR A 152 0.28 10.79 -2.37
N GLU A 153 0.08 12.08 -2.59
CA GLU A 153 0.26 13.11 -1.57
C GLU A 153 -1.11 13.67 -1.17
N SER A 154 -1.51 13.47 0.09
CA SER A 154 -2.70 14.12 0.62
C SER A 154 -2.41 15.60 0.71
N VAL A 155 -3.08 16.42 -0.11
CA VAL A 155 -2.82 17.86 -0.28
C VAL A 155 -2.54 18.57 1.05
N THR A 156 -1.26 18.77 1.35
CA THR A 156 -0.75 19.86 2.18
C THR A 156 0.47 20.43 1.44
N THR A 157 0.17 21.31 0.49
CA THR A 157 1.10 22.27 -0.16
C THR A 157 2.37 21.71 -0.81
N GLU A 158 2.44 21.92 -2.14
CA GLU A 158 3.58 21.82 -3.07
C GLU A 158 3.78 20.50 -3.83
N ASP A 159 3.22 20.52 -5.05
CA ASP A 159 3.57 19.78 -6.27
C ASP A 159 3.71 18.25 -6.20
N ASN A 160 2.96 17.59 -7.10
CA ASN A 160 3.19 16.21 -7.53
C ASN A 160 4.67 16.04 -7.93
N LYS A 161 5.49 15.54 -7.01
CA LYS A 161 6.89 15.22 -7.29
C LYS A 161 6.94 13.83 -7.91
N GLU A 162 6.97 13.78 -9.23
CA GLU A 162 7.59 12.66 -9.91
C GLU A 162 9.05 12.59 -9.45
N GLN A 163 9.38 11.64 -8.58
CA GLN A 163 10.78 11.48 -8.18
C GLN A 163 11.51 10.70 -9.27
N LEU A 164 12.17 11.43 -10.16
CA LEU A 164 12.93 10.88 -11.29
C LEU A 164 14.35 10.50 -10.84
N PHE A 165 14.65 9.21 -10.92
CA PHE A 165 15.98 8.63 -10.75
C PHE A 165 16.52 8.22 -12.12
N THR A 166 17.68 8.74 -12.51
CA THR A 166 18.34 8.37 -13.78
C THR A 166 19.55 7.48 -13.49
N PHE A 167 19.65 6.37 -14.22
CA PHE A 167 20.76 5.43 -14.19
C PHE A 167 21.36 5.31 -15.60
N SER A 168 22.66 5.54 -15.74
CA SER A 168 23.38 5.33 -17.00
C SER A 168 24.40 4.21 -16.85
N THR A 169 24.43 3.27 -17.80
CA THR A 169 25.45 2.21 -17.87
C THR A 169 26.23 2.31 -19.17
N GLN A 170 27.56 2.31 -19.09
CA GLN A 170 28.44 2.21 -20.25
C GLN A 170 28.84 0.75 -20.47
N SER A 171 28.36 0.15 -21.56
CA SER A 171 28.82 -1.15 -22.04
C SER A 171 30.01 -0.96 -22.98
N SER A 172 31.08 -0.29 -22.53
CA SER A 172 32.35 -0.35 -23.28
C SER A 172 32.98 -1.70 -23.00
N GLY A 173 32.96 -2.60 -23.97
CA GLY A 173 33.70 -3.86 -23.92
C GLY A 173 35.11 -3.58 -23.40
N LYS A 174 35.47 -4.22 -22.27
CA LYS A 174 36.78 -4.19 -21.58
C LYS A 174 36.93 -3.27 -20.33
N LYS A 175 35.96 -3.28 -19.40
CA LYS A 175 36.10 -3.27 -17.91
C LYS A 175 34.70 -3.14 -17.29
N PRO A 176 34.45 -3.54 -16.02
CA PRO A 176 33.12 -3.37 -15.41
C PRO A 176 32.79 -1.88 -15.35
N GLY A 177 31.80 -1.46 -16.13
CA GLY A 177 31.34 -0.07 -16.24
C GLY A 177 30.82 0.44 -14.91
N GLY A 178 31.22 1.66 -14.54
CA GLY A 178 30.71 2.32 -13.34
C GLY A 178 29.24 2.69 -13.52
N ILE A 179 28.46 2.55 -12.44
CA ILE A 179 27.08 3.03 -12.36
C ILE A 179 27.13 4.49 -11.88
N LEU A 180 26.65 5.43 -12.71
CA LEU A 180 26.42 6.81 -12.26
C LEU A 180 24.94 6.95 -11.90
N MET A 181 24.67 7.38 -10.66
CA MET A 181 23.33 7.56 -10.12
C MET A 181 23.13 9.06 -9.86
N SER A 182 22.12 9.67 -10.48
CA SER A 182 21.77 11.07 -10.23
C SER A 182 20.29 11.18 -9.84
N LYS A 183 20.03 11.91 -8.75
CA LYS A 183 18.69 12.25 -8.28
C LYS A 183 18.38 13.69 -8.68
N SER A 184 17.29 13.88 -9.43
CA SER A 184 16.77 15.21 -9.76
C SER A 184 15.49 15.45 -8.96
N PHE A 185 15.33 16.68 -8.45
CA PHE A 185 14.11 17.13 -7.77
C PHE A 185 13.32 18.05 -8.69
#